data_AF-A0AAI9STF8-F1
#
_entry.id   AF-A0AAI9STF8-F1
#
_cell.length_a   1.000
_cell.length_b   1.000
_cell.length_c   1.000
_cell.angle_alpha   90.00
_cell.angle_beta   90.00
_cell.angle_gamma   90.00
#
_symmetry.space_group_name_H-M   'P 1'
#
loop_
_entity.id
_entity.type
_entity.pdbx_description
1 polymer ?
#
loop_
_entity_poly.entity_id
_entity_poly.type
_entity_poly.pdbx_seq_one_letter_code
_entity_poly.pdbx_strand_id
1 'polypeptide(L)'
;MYVLMLETGYPPTLPSQDQLWHTNTPLGEVPAAVATRRSTSSSTREAVVPAAATRRSTSSSTRETVVPAAATRRSTSSSMHVLLTNDDGPINDHSCPYMKYFVDEILESTDWDLSIVIPDQQRSWIGKAHFAGKTLVATYIYTKCSTTSPNTNINSFEGPFNHPVAKYSSNKQYQEWCLINSTPAACADIGIHHLYRHSKNKPIDLVISGPNFGKNSSNLYILASGTVGAAMEAVTHGVKSIALSYAFSNLNHDFGILKEAAKISVKLITKLYSQLQSSPEIDLFSVNVPLAESLKLGKTRIHYAPVFQNRWASIYAPAQHPNDKGQLQFNWAPDFKQVYKDGLRDHAHTDSRVLLNEEISVTPMKAAFKTIDTIFGEIHLSPSNDSELEESETKTKTNTFLITIPKESYLYKPLVEPFTKLNYKITTDSQEIHHSKNAIFHYGEYEDIDIDSIGNGNYFIPSYIYRKALIRKHYLANTIHHYVAKNPKSILSRAFPENYQLELDYAEFLDDSLDEAYELRDAINKGDSLWIVKPSMSDKGQGIGIIRTIDQLQTFFDSFDNDDEEGEEGEGEEEEEEEEEEEEEEEEEEEEEE
;
A
#
# COMPACT_ATOMS: atom_id res chain seq x y z
N MET A 1 12.43 29.31 -30.71
CA MET A 1 11.38 29.37 -29.64
C MET A 1 12.05 29.30 -28.27
N TYR A 2 11.72 30.20 -27.35
CA TYR A 2 12.40 30.37 -26.06
C TYR A 2 11.39 30.54 -24.93
N VAL A 3 11.76 30.12 -23.72
CA VAL A 3 10.93 30.34 -22.53
C VAL A 3 11.68 31.21 -21.54
N LEU A 4 11.08 32.35 -21.21
CA LEU A 4 11.53 33.20 -20.10
C LEU A 4 10.67 32.91 -18.87
N MET A 5 11.33 32.67 -17.73
CA MET A 5 10.65 32.50 -16.45
C MET A 5 11.10 33.55 -15.44
N LEU A 6 10.14 34.11 -14.73
CA LEU A 6 10.36 35.02 -13.62
C LEU A 6 10.98 34.25 -12.43
N GLU A 7 12.14 34.67 -11.96
CA GLU A 7 12.70 34.13 -10.72
C GLU A 7 12.08 34.85 -9.52
N THR A 8 11.03 34.26 -8.92
CA THR A 8 10.41 34.82 -7.72
C THR A 8 11.14 34.32 -6.45
N GLY A 9 11.99 35.16 -5.86
CA GLY A 9 12.25 35.12 -4.41
C GLY A 9 13.66 35.47 -3.93
N TYR A 10 13.77 36.58 -3.18
CA TYR A 10 14.85 36.99 -2.25
C TYR A 10 16.29 37.06 -2.80
N PRO A 11 17.09 38.08 -2.40
CA PRO A 11 18.37 38.37 -3.04
C PRO A 11 19.40 37.27 -2.76
N PRO A 12 19.99 36.64 -3.78
CA PRO A 12 21.19 35.83 -3.58
C PRO A 12 22.38 36.78 -3.45
N THR A 13 23.06 36.72 -2.31
CA THR A 13 24.46 37.16 -2.24
C THR A 13 25.29 36.10 -2.95
N LEU A 14 25.72 36.38 -4.18
CA LEU A 14 26.70 35.57 -4.90
C LEU A 14 28.07 36.27 -4.90
N PRO A 15 29.19 35.53 -4.78
CA PRO A 15 30.55 36.09 -4.89
C PRO A 15 30.90 36.52 -6.32
N SER A 16 31.92 37.36 -6.46
CA SER A 16 32.37 38.01 -7.69
C SER A 16 32.90 37.07 -8.79
N GLN A 17 32.85 37.59 -10.01
CA GLN A 17 32.80 36.93 -11.33
C GLN A 17 34.14 36.42 -11.91
N ASP A 18 35.22 36.34 -11.13
CA ASP A 18 36.59 36.14 -11.65
C ASP A 18 37.17 34.71 -11.50
N GLN A 19 36.35 33.66 -11.33
CA GLN A 19 36.89 32.31 -11.03
C GLN A 19 36.44 31.14 -11.92
N LEU A 20 35.82 31.35 -13.08
CA LEU A 20 35.25 30.23 -13.85
C LEU A 20 35.73 30.03 -15.29
N TRP A 21 36.72 30.77 -15.78
CA TRP A 21 37.23 30.56 -17.14
C TRP A 21 38.75 30.44 -17.14
N HIS A 22 39.24 29.20 -17.28
CA HIS A 22 40.54 28.70 -17.75
C HIS A 22 40.64 27.27 -17.15
N THR A 23 40.60 26.17 -17.92
CA THR A 23 41.61 25.75 -18.90
C THR A 23 41.09 24.63 -19.81
N ASN A 24 41.27 24.79 -21.12
CA ASN A 24 41.26 23.72 -22.13
C ASN A 24 42.37 22.69 -21.86
N THR A 25 42.15 21.42 -22.21
CA THR A 25 43.23 20.46 -22.49
C THR A 25 42.76 19.43 -23.53
N PRO A 26 43.58 19.08 -24.56
CA PRO A 26 43.16 18.20 -25.67
C PRO A 26 43.31 16.70 -25.35
N LEU A 27 42.57 15.92 -26.13
CA LEU A 27 42.55 14.45 -26.22
C LEU A 27 43.94 13.84 -26.50
N GLY A 28 44.22 12.70 -25.87
CA GLY A 28 45.41 11.89 -26.11
C GLY A 28 45.10 10.38 -26.05
N GLU A 29 45.09 9.78 -27.24
CA GLU A 29 45.38 8.39 -27.65
C GLU A 29 45.23 7.20 -26.69
N VAL A 30 44.47 6.22 -27.18
CA VAL A 30 44.45 4.81 -26.75
C VAL A 30 45.58 4.05 -27.48
N PRO A 31 46.16 3.01 -26.86
CA PRO A 31 46.55 1.82 -27.64
C PRO A 31 45.95 0.51 -27.12
N ALA A 32 45.73 -0.36 -28.10
CA ALA A 32 45.02 -1.62 -28.05
C ALA A 32 45.86 -2.83 -27.60
N ALA A 33 45.12 -3.92 -27.40
CA ALA A 33 45.49 -5.34 -27.52
C ALA A 33 46.14 -6.05 -26.32
N VAL A 34 45.61 -7.24 -25.97
CA VAL A 34 46.14 -8.55 -26.42
C VAL A 34 45.27 -9.68 -25.85
N ALA A 35 44.90 -10.60 -26.75
CA ALA A 35 44.22 -11.86 -26.47
C ALA A 35 45.17 -12.92 -25.89
N THR A 36 44.67 -13.83 -25.04
CA THR A 36 45.15 -15.24 -25.03
C THR A 36 44.10 -16.24 -24.58
N ARG A 37 44.00 -17.31 -25.38
CA ARG A 37 43.24 -18.56 -25.21
C ARG A 37 43.94 -19.57 -24.28
N ARG A 38 43.18 -20.63 -23.96
CA ARG A 38 43.53 -22.02 -23.51
C ARG A 38 43.45 -22.24 -21.99
N SER A 39 43.01 -23.38 -21.45
CA SER A 39 42.44 -24.63 -21.97
C SER A 39 42.09 -25.55 -20.78
N THR A 40 41.02 -26.34 -20.91
CA THR A 40 40.84 -27.76 -20.50
C THR A 40 41.18 -28.27 -19.10
N SER A 41 40.20 -28.93 -18.45
CA SER A 41 40.22 -30.36 -17.99
C SER A 41 39.01 -30.61 -17.06
N SER A 42 37.97 -31.33 -17.47
CA SER A 42 37.74 -32.79 -17.37
C SER A 42 37.60 -33.36 -15.94
N SER A 43 36.41 -33.90 -15.63
CA SER A 43 36.20 -35.18 -14.90
C SER A 43 34.69 -35.35 -14.63
N THR A 44 33.92 -35.96 -15.54
CA THR A 44 33.41 -37.36 -15.47
C THR A 44 32.88 -37.83 -14.10
N ARG A 45 31.56 -38.13 -14.04
CA ARG A 45 31.05 -39.49 -13.79
C ARG A 45 29.54 -39.60 -14.09
N GLU A 46 29.23 -40.43 -15.09
CA GLU A 46 27.98 -41.17 -15.31
C GLU A 46 27.70 -42.09 -14.08
N ALA A 47 26.55 -42.73 -13.85
CA ALA A 47 25.64 -43.43 -14.75
C ALA A 47 24.36 -43.81 -13.95
N VAL A 48 23.14 -43.72 -14.50
CA VAL A 48 22.39 -44.78 -15.20
C VAL A 48 21.48 -45.65 -14.30
N VAL A 49 20.20 -45.61 -14.69
CA VAL A 49 19.06 -46.48 -14.31
C VAL A 49 19.25 -47.90 -14.88
N PRO A 50 18.63 -48.94 -14.29
CA PRO A 50 17.86 -49.81 -15.18
C PRO A 50 16.51 -50.27 -14.62
N ALA A 51 15.60 -50.55 -15.56
CA ALA A 51 14.31 -51.18 -15.40
C ALA A 51 14.34 -52.63 -15.91
N ALA A 52 13.45 -53.50 -15.37
CA ALA A 52 12.75 -54.64 -15.99
C ALA A 52 12.33 -55.64 -14.88
N ALA A 53 11.05 -55.89 -14.55
CA ALA A 53 9.94 -56.54 -15.29
C ALA A 53 9.77 -58.04 -14.94
N THR A 54 8.64 -58.44 -14.32
CA THR A 54 7.77 -59.55 -14.79
C THR A 54 6.41 -59.65 -14.05
N ARG A 55 5.31 -59.53 -14.84
CA ARG A 55 4.03 -60.30 -14.95
C ARG A 55 3.42 -60.95 -13.67
N ARG A 56 2.10 -61.07 -13.42
CA ARG A 56 0.78 -61.07 -14.13
C ARG A 56 -0.27 -61.02 -12.96
N SER A 57 -1.53 -60.56 -13.02
CA SER A 57 -2.63 -60.84 -13.96
C SER A 57 -3.88 -59.96 -13.66
N THR A 58 -4.47 -59.40 -14.72
CA THR A 58 -5.93 -59.27 -15.06
C THR A 58 -6.92 -58.82 -13.97
N SER A 59 -7.64 -57.70 -14.11
CA SER A 59 -8.80 -57.44 -15.01
C SER A 59 -9.39 -56.07 -14.57
N SER A 60 -10.12 -55.24 -15.31
CA SER A 60 -10.63 -55.17 -16.67
C SER A 60 -10.99 -53.69 -16.95
N SER A 61 -10.80 -53.25 -18.20
CA SER A 61 -11.67 -52.40 -19.07
C SER A 61 -12.55 -51.32 -18.39
N THR A 62 -12.65 -50.05 -18.77
CA THR A 62 -12.34 -49.25 -19.98
C THR A 62 -12.78 -47.81 -19.65
N ARG A 63 -12.04 -46.76 -20.02
CA ARG A 63 -12.65 -45.46 -20.34
C ARG A 63 -11.74 -44.61 -21.21
N GLU A 64 -12.20 -44.41 -22.44
CA GLU A 64 -11.71 -43.43 -23.40
C GLU A 64 -11.83 -42.02 -22.81
N THR A 65 -10.77 -41.24 -22.97
CA THR A 65 -10.73 -39.80 -22.70
C THR A 65 -11.44 -39.06 -23.83
N VAL A 66 -12.72 -38.76 -23.61
CA VAL A 66 -13.48 -37.77 -24.38
C VAL A 66 -13.60 -36.51 -23.52
N VAL A 67 -13.03 -35.42 -23.99
CA VAL A 67 -13.22 -34.07 -23.46
C VAL A 67 -14.59 -33.56 -23.92
N PRO A 68 -15.45 -33.02 -23.05
CA PRO A 68 -16.52 -32.13 -23.52
C PRO A 68 -16.44 -30.75 -22.88
N ALA A 69 -16.32 -29.78 -23.78
CA ALA A 69 -17.00 -28.48 -23.86
C ALA A 69 -17.56 -27.83 -22.59
N ALA A 70 -17.21 -26.54 -22.46
CA ALA A 70 -17.76 -25.57 -21.53
C ALA A 70 -19.29 -25.66 -21.40
N ALA A 71 -19.75 -26.19 -20.26
CA ALA A 71 -21.13 -26.12 -19.84
C ALA A 71 -21.36 -24.80 -19.10
N THR A 72 -22.09 -23.89 -19.73
CA THR A 72 -22.71 -22.72 -19.12
C THR A 72 -23.58 -23.20 -17.95
N ARG A 73 -23.07 -23.07 -16.72
CA ARG A 73 -23.83 -23.39 -15.50
C ARG A 73 -25.00 -22.41 -15.39
N ARG A 74 -26.21 -22.90 -15.67
CA ARG A 74 -27.43 -22.31 -15.13
C ARG A 74 -27.34 -22.40 -13.60
N SER A 75 -27.11 -21.26 -12.95
CA SER A 75 -27.12 -21.11 -11.50
C SER A 75 -28.53 -21.40 -10.96
N THR A 76 -28.73 -22.60 -10.44
CA THR A 76 -29.73 -22.80 -9.39
C THR A 76 -29.09 -22.26 -8.12
N SER A 77 -29.38 -21.00 -7.79
CA SER A 77 -28.87 -20.33 -6.58
C SER A 77 -29.29 -21.12 -5.33
N SER A 78 -28.38 -21.93 -4.78
CA SER A 78 -28.60 -22.53 -3.46
C SER A 78 -28.40 -21.44 -2.41
N SER A 79 -29.40 -21.23 -1.53
CA SER A 79 -29.34 -20.26 -0.43
C SER A 79 -28.04 -20.38 0.38
N MET A 80 -27.38 -19.26 0.71
CA MET A 80 -26.11 -19.24 1.47
C MET A 80 -26.27 -19.87 2.87
N HIS A 81 -25.40 -20.81 3.23
CA HIS A 81 -25.37 -21.43 4.57
C HIS A 81 -24.44 -20.63 5.48
N VAL A 82 -25.02 -20.00 6.49
CA VAL A 82 -24.33 -19.11 7.42
C VAL A 82 -24.22 -19.77 8.80
N LEU A 83 -23.00 -19.84 9.33
CA LEU A 83 -22.77 -20.14 10.73
C LEU A 83 -22.65 -18.83 11.50
N LEU A 84 -23.45 -18.69 12.55
CA LEU A 84 -23.46 -17.55 13.45
C LEU A 84 -22.88 -17.94 14.81
N THR A 85 -21.95 -17.14 15.31
CA THR A 85 -21.36 -17.27 16.64
C THR A 85 -21.22 -15.90 17.31
N ASN A 86 -20.76 -15.83 18.56
CA ASN A 86 -20.45 -14.59 19.28
C ASN A 86 -19.49 -14.87 20.45
N ASP A 87 -19.13 -13.82 21.20
CA ASP A 87 -18.45 -13.92 22.48
C ASP A 87 -19.28 -13.46 23.68
N ASP A 88 -20.42 -12.81 23.46
CA ASP A 88 -21.33 -12.39 24.53
C ASP A 88 -22.05 -13.55 25.25
N GLY A 89 -22.06 -14.73 24.63
CA GLY A 89 -22.75 -15.91 25.12
C GLY A 89 -24.25 -15.90 24.76
N PRO A 90 -25.09 -16.63 25.53
CA PRO A 90 -26.53 -16.74 25.27
C PRO A 90 -27.22 -15.38 25.31
N ILE A 91 -28.32 -15.25 24.56
CA ILE A 91 -29.11 -14.01 24.52
C ILE A 91 -29.56 -13.59 25.93
N ASN A 92 -29.38 -12.31 26.25
CA ASN A 92 -29.68 -11.75 27.56
C ASN A 92 -29.72 -10.22 27.47
N ASP A 93 -30.66 -9.59 28.16
CA ASP A 93 -30.85 -8.13 28.09
C ASP A 93 -29.65 -7.30 28.59
N HIS A 94 -28.76 -7.90 29.39
CA HIS A 94 -27.58 -7.24 29.95
C HIS A 94 -26.29 -7.57 29.21
N SER A 95 -26.02 -8.84 28.91
CA SER A 95 -24.73 -9.25 28.34
C SER A 95 -24.76 -9.48 26.83
N CYS A 96 -25.92 -9.83 26.25
CA CYS A 96 -26.07 -10.14 24.83
C CYS A 96 -27.39 -9.53 24.28
N PRO A 97 -27.59 -8.20 24.37
CA PRO A 97 -28.88 -7.58 24.06
C PRO A 97 -29.20 -7.50 22.55
N TYR A 98 -28.19 -7.61 21.68
CA TYR A 98 -28.32 -7.27 20.26
C TYR A 98 -28.54 -8.45 19.33
N MET A 99 -28.04 -9.62 19.72
CA MET A 99 -27.97 -10.79 18.85
C MET A 99 -29.35 -11.19 18.29
N LYS A 100 -30.39 -11.05 19.10
CA LYS A 100 -31.74 -11.42 18.71
C LYS A 100 -32.32 -10.57 17.57
N TYR A 101 -32.03 -9.26 17.56
CA TYR A 101 -32.43 -8.36 16.48
C TYR A 101 -31.77 -8.74 15.16
N PHE A 102 -30.51 -9.13 15.22
CA PHE A 102 -29.78 -9.56 14.03
C PHE A 102 -30.28 -10.90 13.49
N VAL A 103 -30.50 -11.89 14.36
CA VAL A 103 -31.06 -13.19 13.97
C VAL A 103 -32.44 -13.03 13.34
N ASP A 104 -33.34 -12.27 13.97
CA ASP A 104 -34.68 -12.04 13.42
C ASP A 104 -34.64 -11.32 12.07
N GLU A 105 -33.77 -10.33 11.91
CA GLU A 105 -33.62 -9.64 10.63
C GLU A 105 -33.08 -10.57 9.53
N ILE A 106 -32.16 -11.48 9.83
CA ILE A 106 -31.71 -12.50 8.88
C ILE A 106 -32.90 -13.37 8.45
N LEU A 107 -33.66 -13.89 9.42
CA LEU A 107 -34.80 -14.78 9.16
C LEU A 107 -35.94 -14.08 8.41
N GLU A 108 -36.12 -12.78 8.61
CA GLU A 108 -37.18 -11.98 7.99
C GLU A 108 -36.80 -11.51 6.57
N SER A 109 -35.54 -11.12 6.35
CA SER A 109 -35.13 -10.38 5.14
C SER A 109 -34.28 -11.19 4.15
N THR A 110 -33.91 -12.41 4.50
CA THR A 110 -33.06 -13.27 3.67
C THR A 110 -33.61 -14.69 3.57
N ASP A 111 -33.10 -15.44 2.60
CA ASP A 111 -33.32 -16.87 2.48
C ASP A 111 -32.18 -17.70 3.10
N TRP A 112 -31.25 -17.07 3.85
CA TRP A 112 -30.04 -17.73 4.35
C TRP A 112 -30.37 -18.92 5.24
N ASP A 113 -29.67 -20.02 5.00
CA ASP A 113 -29.74 -21.19 5.88
C ASP A 113 -28.88 -20.91 7.12
N LEU A 114 -29.51 -20.60 8.25
CA LEU A 114 -28.82 -20.14 9.46
C LEU A 114 -28.56 -21.30 10.44
N SER A 115 -27.32 -21.41 10.90
CA SER A 115 -26.88 -22.32 11.97
C SER A 115 -26.25 -21.49 13.09
N ILE A 116 -26.58 -21.74 14.35
CA ILE A 116 -26.10 -20.90 15.47
C ILE A 116 -25.37 -21.76 16.50
N VAL A 117 -24.07 -21.47 16.70
CA VAL A 117 -23.22 -22.08 17.73
C VAL A 117 -22.53 -20.97 18.51
N ILE A 118 -22.82 -20.85 19.79
CA ILE A 118 -22.29 -19.79 20.64
C ILE A 118 -21.77 -20.36 21.96
N PRO A 119 -20.93 -19.62 22.70
CA PRO A 119 -20.57 -19.98 24.06
C PRO A 119 -21.80 -20.06 24.97
N ASP A 120 -21.76 -20.92 25.98
CA ASP A 120 -22.80 -21.03 27.02
C ASP A 120 -22.75 -19.92 28.08
N GLN A 121 -21.74 -19.06 28.03
CA GLN A 121 -21.53 -17.92 28.93
C GLN A 121 -20.75 -16.80 28.23
N GLN A 122 -20.73 -15.61 28.81
CA GLN A 122 -19.93 -14.47 28.36
C GLN A 122 -18.42 -14.80 28.32
N ARG A 123 -17.76 -14.47 27.20
CA ARG A 123 -16.36 -14.75 26.85
C ARG A 123 -15.63 -13.56 26.21
N SER A 124 -16.09 -12.33 26.46
CA SER A 124 -15.36 -11.10 26.11
C SER A 124 -13.91 -11.11 26.64
N TRP A 125 -12.99 -10.40 25.97
CA TRP A 125 -11.56 -10.27 26.32
C TRP A 125 -10.72 -11.56 26.26
N ILE A 126 -11.18 -12.56 25.50
CA ILE A 126 -10.49 -13.85 25.38
C ILE A 126 -9.61 -13.99 24.12
N GLY A 127 -9.67 -13.02 23.19
CA GLY A 127 -8.98 -13.09 21.90
C GLY A 127 -9.34 -14.36 21.12
N LYS A 128 -8.34 -14.99 20.48
CA LYS A 128 -8.46 -16.29 19.81
C LYS A 128 -7.89 -17.43 20.67
N ALA A 129 -8.63 -17.85 21.70
CA ALA A 129 -8.20 -18.93 22.61
C ALA A 129 -9.00 -20.23 22.44
N HIS A 130 -8.38 -21.35 22.85
CA HIS A 130 -9.01 -22.67 23.00
C HIS A 130 -8.69 -23.23 24.40
N PHE A 131 -9.62 -23.98 24.98
CA PHE A 131 -9.38 -24.68 26.26
C PHE A 131 -8.80 -26.08 26.00
N ALA A 132 -7.49 -26.14 25.81
CA ALA A 132 -6.77 -27.39 25.56
C ALA A 132 -7.01 -28.42 26.70
N GLY A 133 -7.26 -29.68 26.33
CA GLY A 133 -7.47 -30.78 27.27
C GLY A 133 -8.84 -30.81 27.96
N LYS A 134 -9.74 -29.85 27.68
CA LYS A 134 -11.11 -29.84 28.21
C LYS A 134 -12.06 -30.56 27.25
N THR A 135 -12.82 -31.53 27.74
CA THR A 135 -13.97 -32.08 27.00
C THR A 135 -15.08 -31.04 26.94
N LEU A 136 -15.52 -30.73 25.71
CA LEU A 136 -16.55 -29.74 25.46
C LEU A 136 -17.93 -30.40 25.38
N VAL A 137 -18.95 -29.70 25.87
CA VAL A 137 -20.33 -30.18 25.96
C VAL A 137 -21.27 -29.16 25.34
N ALA A 138 -22.26 -29.65 24.63
CA ALA A 138 -23.31 -28.86 24.00
C ALA A 138 -24.62 -28.87 24.83
N THR A 139 -25.29 -27.73 24.90
CA THR A 139 -26.69 -27.59 25.33
C THR A 139 -27.46 -26.78 24.30
N TYR A 140 -28.79 -26.73 24.40
CA TYR A 140 -29.65 -26.17 23.37
C TYR A 140 -30.70 -25.24 23.95
N ILE A 141 -30.89 -24.08 23.32
CA ILE A 141 -32.00 -23.16 23.60
C ILE A 141 -32.80 -22.88 22.33
N TYR A 142 -34.06 -22.46 22.50
CA TYR A 142 -34.96 -22.19 21.38
C TYR A 142 -35.65 -20.84 21.53
N THR A 143 -35.64 -20.04 20.47
CA THR A 143 -36.20 -18.69 20.46
C THR A 143 -37.26 -18.54 19.39
N LYS A 144 -38.29 -17.73 19.62
CA LYS A 144 -39.22 -17.30 18.55
C LYS A 144 -38.82 -15.92 18.03
N CYS A 145 -39.24 -15.58 16.81
CA CYS A 145 -39.16 -14.20 16.34
C CYS A 145 -39.89 -13.26 17.33
N SER A 146 -39.21 -12.22 17.78
CA SER A 146 -39.64 -11.38 18.93
C SER A 146 -39.34 -9.90 18.74
N THR A 147 -38.79 -9.49 17.59
CA THR A 147 -38.40 -8.10 17.30
C THR A 147 -39.28 -7.42 16.24
N THR A 148 -40.50 -7.91 16.03
CA THR A 148 -41.49 -7.27 15.15
C THR A 148 -42.10 -6.01 15.77
N SER A 149 -42.17 -5.94 17.10
CA SER A 149 -42.62 -4.78 17.87
C SER A 149 -41.91 -4.70 19.22
N PRO A 150 -41.74 -3.50 19.81
CA PRO A 150 -41.14 -3.35 21.14
C PRO A 150 -41.85 -4.20 22.20
N ASN A 151 -41.09 -4.94 23.00
CA ASN A 151 -41.62 -5.73 24.12
C ASN A 151 -40.49 -6.06 25.13
N THR A 152 -40.85 -6.54 26.31
CA THR A 152 -39.90 -6.86 27.40
C THR A 152 -39.29 -8.26 27.30
N ASN A 153 -39.72 -9.10 26.36
CA ASN A 153 -39.35 -10.51 26.27
C ASN A 153 -38.55 -10.82 25.00
N ILE A 154 -37.85 -9.82 24.44
CA ILE A 154 -37.11 -9.97 23.19
C ILE A 154 -36.11 -11.12 23.29
N ASN A 155 -35.31 -11.15 24.35
CA ASN A 155 -34.28 -12.17 24.58
C ASN A 155 -34.79 -13.40 25.34
N SER A 156 -36.10 -13.66 25.35
CA SER A 156 -36.66 -14.87 25.99
C SER A 156 -36.40 -16.13 25.16
N PHE A 157 -36.17 -17.25 25.84
CA PHE A 157 -35.93 -18.55 25.21
C PHE A 157 -36.43 -19.71 26.08
N GLU A 158 -36.60 -20.86 25.43
CA GLU A 158 -36.87 -22.15 26.06
C GLU A 158 -35.55 -22.90 26.26
N GLY A 159 -35.28 -23.43 27.46
CA GLY A 159 -34.08 -24.20 27.78
C GLY A 159 -33.27 -23.61 28.94
N PRO A 160 -31.98 -23.99 29.10
CA PRO A 160 -31.22 -24.89 28.24
C PRO A 160 -31.62 -26.37 28.38
N PHE A 161 -31.49 -27.13 27.30
CA PHE A 161 -31.70 -28.57 27.24
C PHE A 161 -30.39 -29.30 26.90
N ASN A 162 -30.21 -30.51 27.43
CA ASN A 162 -28.99 -31.31 27.20
C ASN A 162 -28.92 -31.97 25.81
N HIS A 163 -30.01 -31.94 25.04
CA HIS A 163 -30.10 -32.51 23.70
C HIS A 163 -31.15 -31.73 22.88
N PRO A 164 -31.10 -31.82 21.53
CA PRO A 164 -32.14 -31.24 20.68
C PRO A 164 -33.52 -31.81 21.03
N VAL A 165 -34.54 -30.95 21.13
CA VAL A 165 -35.87 -31.33 21.57
C VAL A 165 -36.82 -31.27 20.37
N ALA A 166 -37.26 -32.44 19.90
CA ALA A 166 -38.05 -32.59 18.67
C ALA A 166 -39.27 -31.65 18.56
N LYS A 167 -39.94 -31.35 19.69
CA LYS A 167 -41.10 -30.43 19.72
C LYS A 167 -40.75 -29.00 19.28
N TYR A 168 -39.52 -28.54 19.55
CA TYR A 168 -39.04 -27.23 19.14
C TYR A 168 -38.31 -27.32 17.80
N SER A 169 -37.39 -28.28 17.62
CA SER A 169 -36.59 -28.41 16.38
C SER A 169 -37.43 -28.69 15.12
N SER A 170 -38.60 -29.34 15.25
CA SER A 170 -39.50 -29.59 14.12
C SER A 170 -40.46 -28.43 13.84
N ASN A 171 -40.52 -27.42 14.71
CA ASN A 171 -41.43 -26.30 14.60
C ASN A 171 -40.70 -25.08 14.03
N LYS A 172 -41.04 -24.69 12.80
CA LYS A 172 -40.46 -23.55 12.08
C LYS A 172 -40.61 -22.19 12.79
N GLN A 173 -41.46 -22.08 13.81
CA GLN A 173 -41.56 -20.87 14.64
C GLN A 173 -40.37 -20.70 15.60
N TYR A 174 -39.63 -21.77 15.89
CA TYR A 174 -38.50 -21.76 16.78
C TYR A 174 -37.18 -21.80 15.99
N GLN A 175 -36.25 -20.95 16.39
CA GLN A 175 -34.86 -21.01 16.00
C GLN A 175 -34.09 -21.75 17.09
N GLU A 176 -33.38 -22.81 16.72
CA GLU A 176 -32.49 -23.57 17.61
C GLU A 176 -31.12 -22.90 17.70
N TRP A 177 -30.55 -22.89 18.91
CA TRP A 177 -29.20 -22.40 19.18
C TRP A 177 -28.44 -23.47 19.95
N CYS A 178 -27.24 -23.80 19.50
CA CYS A 178 -26.33 -24.66 20.24
C CYS A 178 -25.39 -23.82 21.10
N LEU A 179 -25.33 -24.14 22.38
CA LEU A 179 -24.46 -23.52 23.36
C LEU A 179 -23.31 -24.48 23.71
N ILE A 180 -22.07 -24.03 23.56
CA ILE A 180 -20.88 -24.83 23.88
C ILE A 180 -20.20 -24.26 25.13
N ASN A 181 -19.80 -25.12 26.05
CA ASN A 181 -19.09 -24.73 27.29
C ASN A 181 -17.62 -24.32 27.08
N SER A 182 -17.33 -23.49 26.07
CA SER A 182 -15.99 -23.17 25.61
C SER A 182 -15.87 -21.71 25.14
N THR A 183 -14.87 -21.46 24.31
CA THR A 183 -14.55 -20.15 23.71
C THR A 183 -15.33 -19.93 22.39
N PRO A 184 -15.40 -18.69 21.91
CA PRO A 184 -15.96 -18.35 20.61
C PRO A 184 -15.27 -19.08 19.45
N ALA A 185 -13.94 -19.21 19.51
CA ALA A 185 -13.15 -19.95 18.51
C ALA A 185 -13.55 -21.43 18.46
N ALA A 186 -13.73 -22.08 19.61
CA ALA A 186 -14.21 -23.46 19.66
C ALA A 186 -15.64 -23.60 19.09
N CYS A 187 -16.50 -22.60 19.28
CA CYS A 187 -17.85 -22.59 18.70
C CYS A 187 -17.82 -22.50 17.17
N ALA A 188 -16.94 -21.66 16.62
CA ALA A 188 -16.73 -21.55 15.18
C ALA A 188 -16.25 -22.89 14.59
N ASP A 189 -15.19 -23.48 15.15
CA ASP A 189 -14.64 -24.77 14.72
C ASP A 189 -15.71 -25.88 14.76
N ILE A 190 -16.33 -26.10 15.92
CA ILE A 190 -17.36 -27.14 16.11
C ILE A 190 -18.55 -26.92 15.17
N GLY A 191 -18.96 -25.67 14.95
CA GLY A 191 -20.03 -25.34 14.03
C GLY A 191 -19.70 -25.66 12.58
N ILE A 192 -18.45 -25.40 12.14
CA ILE A 192 -17.96 -25.70 10.79
C ILE A 192 -17.90 -27.20 10.55
N HIS A 193 -17.37 -27.96 11.52
CA HIS A 193 -16.99 -29.36 11.29
C HIS A 193 -18.01 -30.39 11.79
N HIS A 194 -18.77 -30.12 12.85
CA HIS A 194 -19.46 -31.19 13.58
C HIS A 194 -20.99 -31.04 13.65
N LEU A 195 -21.54 -29.85 13.89
CA LEU A 195 -22.96 -29.74 14.28
C LEU A 195 -23.95 -29.58 13.12
N TYR A 196 -23.53 -29.02 11.98
CA TYR A 196 -24.48 -28.65 10.92
C TYR A 196 -24.11 -29.09 9.50
N ARG A 197 -22.85 -29.46 9.27
CA ARG A 197 -22.41 -29.97 7.96
C ARG A 197 -23.12 -31.27 7.56
N HIS A 198 -23.30 -32.18 8.52
CA HIS A 198 -23.92 -33.49 8.27
C HIS A 198 -25.45 -33.44 8.30
N SER A 199 -26.04 -32.69 9.22
CA SER A 199 -27.50 -32.59 9.35
C SER A 199 -28.15 -31.82 8.19
N LYS A 200 -27.46 -30.81 7.64
CA LYS A 200 -27.94 -30.03 6.49
C LYS A 200 -27.35 -30.48 5.15
N ASN A 201 -26.41 -31.43 5.15
CA ASN A 201 -25.69 -31.95 3.98
C ASN A 201 -25.13 -30.84 3.07
N LYS A 202 -24.65 -29.74 3.69
CA LYS A 202 -24.17 -28.54 2.99
C LYS A 202 -23.01 -27.91 3.77
N PRO A 203 -21.90 -27.51 3.11
CA PRO A 203 -20.82 -26.79 3.77
C PRO A 203 -21.29 -25.43 4.30
N ILE A 204 -20.54 -24.86 5.25
CA ILE A 204 -20.71 -23.47 5.68
C ILE A 204 -20.08 -22.57 4.61
N ASP A 205 -20.86 -21.62 4.09
CA ASP A 205 -20.43 -20.67 3.08
C ASP A 205 -19.80 -19.41 3.70
N LEU A 206 -20.25 -19.02 4.90
CA LEU A 206 -19.80 -17.83 5.63
C LEU A 206 -19.94 -18.04 7.14
N VAL A 207 -18.94 -17.60 7.91
CA VAL A 207 -19.08 -17.43 9.37
C VAL A 207 -19.29 -15.96 9.72
N ILE A 208 -20.31 -15.68 10.51
CA ILE A 208 -20.53 -14.36 11.12
C ILE A 208 -20.32 -14.50 12.63
N SER A 209 -19.49 -13.64 13.19
CA SER A 209 -19.26 -13.55 14.64
C SER A 209 -19.79 -12.23 15.15
N GLY A 210 -20.78 -12.25 16.03
CA GLY A 210 -21.49 -11.06 16.55
C GLY A 210 -22.96 -10.99 16.11
N PRO A 211 -23.65 -9.85 16.30
CA PRO A 211 -23.10 -8.56 16.73
C PRO A 211 -22.63 -8.58 18.19
N ASN A 212 -21.41 -8.09 18.42
CA ASN A 212 -20.86 -7.90 19.76
C ASN A 212 -21.52 -6.74 20.50
N PHE A 213 -21.68 -6.88 21.82
CA PHE A 213 -22.08 -5.83 22.74
C PHE A 213 -20.92 -4.86 23.01
N GLY A 214 -20.66 -3.99 22.03
CA GLY A 214 -19.60 -2.99 22.08
C GLY A 214 -18.75 -3.00 20.80
N LYS A 215 -17.83 -2.04 20.70
CA LYS A 215 -16.95 -1.92 19.53
C LYS A 215 -15.74 -2.83 19.62
N ASN A 216 -15.31 -3.34 18.47
CA ASN A 216 -14.01 -3.99 18.24
C ASN A 216 -13.24 -3.19 17.19
N SER A 217 -12.94 -1.94 17.52
CA SER A 217 -12.20 -1.00 16.67
C SER A 217 -10.95 -0.52 17.39
N SER A 218 -9.86 -0.31 16.65
CA SER A 218 -8.48 -0.16 17.11
C SER A 218 -7.80 -1.45 17.55
N ASN A 219 -6.47 -1.45 17.47
CA ASN A 219 -5.61 -2.60 17.73
C ASN A 219 -5.87 -3.23 19.11
N LEU A 220 -6.08 -2.39 20.12
CA LEU A 220 -6.27 -2.83 21.49
C LEU A 220 -7.52 -3.69 21.73
N TYR A 221 -8.64 -3.33 21.09
CA TYR A 221 -9.88 -4.09 21.23
C TYR A 221 -9.89 -5.30 20.32
N ILE A 222 -9.40 -5.16 19.08
CA ILE A 222 -9.36 -6.26 18.10
C ILE A 222 -8.52 -7.43 18.63
N LEU A 223 -7.33 -7.19 19.18
CA LEU A 223 -6.44 -8.26 19.66
C LEU A 223 -7.00 -9.02 20.88
N ALA A 224 -7.84 -8.38 21.69
CA ALA A 224 -8.49 -9.00 22.84
C ALA A 224 -9.88 -9.57 22.53
N SER A 225 -10.42 -9.32 21.33
CA SER A 225 -11.80 -9.62 20.96
C SER A 225 -12.03 -11.12 20.76
N GLY A 226 -13.00 -11.68 21.50
CA GLY A 226 -13.52 -13.02 21.21
C GLY A 226 -14.30 -13.06 19.90
N THR A 227 -15.03 -11.97 19.59
CA THR A 227 -15.76 -11.80 18.34
C THR A 227 -14.83 -11.94 17.12
N VAL A 228 -13.74 -11.15 17.08
CA VAL A 228 -12.76 -11.21 16.00
C VAL A 228 -11.99 -12.52 16.05
N GLY A 229 -11.67 -13.03 17.24
CA GLY A 229 -11.01 -14.33 17.42
C GLY A 229 -11.76 -15.48 16.77
N ALA A 230 -13.09 -15.56 16.94
CA ALA A 230 -13.91 -16.58 16.27
C ALA A 230 -13.94 -16.42 14.75
N ALA A 231 -13.99 -15.18 14.25
CA ALA A 231 -13.93 -14.91 12.81
C ALA A 231 -12.57 -15.33 12.22
N MET A 232 -11.47 -15.04 12.91
CA MET A 232 -10.13 -15.50 12.51
C MET A 232 -10.02 -17.03 12.54
N GLU A 233 -10.60 -17.67 13.56
CA GLU A 233 -10.62 -19.14 13.66
C GLU A 233 -11.32 -19.76 12.44
N ALA A 234 -12.49 -19.23 12.05
CA ALA A 234 -13.19 -19.70 10.86
C ALA A 234 -12.31 -19.68 9.59
N VAL A 235 -11.52 -18.62 9.42
CA VAL A 235 -10.60 -18.49 8.28
C VAL A 235 -9.52 -19.57 8.35
N THR A 236 -8.97 -19.87 9.52
CA THR A 236 -7.96 -20.94 9.66
C THR A 236 -8.51 -22.33 9.30
N HIS A 237 -9.83 -22.49 9.30
CA HIS A 237 -10.55 -23.69 8.83
C HIS A 237 -11.06 -23.57 7.39
N GLY A 238 -10.60 -22.57 6.63
CA GLY A 238 -10.90 -22.39 5.21
C GLY A 238 -12.24 -21.71 4.92
N VAL A 239 -12.91 -21.10 5.90
CA VAL A 239 -14.18 -20.40 5.72
C VAL A 239 -13.99 -18.90 5.93
N LYS A 240 -14.27 -18.10 4.90
CA LYS A 240 -14.23 -16.63 5.00
C LYS A 240 -15.26 -16.14 6.03
N SER A 241 -15.01 -15.00 6.67
CA SER A 241 -15.80 -14.59 7.83
C SER A 241 -16.02 -13.09 7.96
N ILE A 242 -16.98 -12.70 8.81
CA ILE A 242 -17.25 -11.32 9.18
C ILE A 242 -17.40 -11.24 10.70
N ALA A 243 -16.60 -10.41 11.35
CA ALA A 243 -16.80 -10.00 12.73
C ALA A 243 -17.67 -8.73 12.75
N LEU A 244 -18.81 -8.77 13.44
CA LEU A 244 -19.78 -7.69 13.52
C LEU A 244 -19.85 -7.16 14.95
N SER A 245 -19.85 -5.85 15.12
CA SER A 245 -19.81 -5.20 16.43
C SER A 245 -20.68 -3.95 16.45
N TYR A 246 -21.48 -3.78 17.50
CA TYR A 246 -22.33 -2.60 17.67
C TYR A 246 -21.73 -1.68 18.72
N ALA A 247 -21.24 -0.53 18.27
CA ALA A 247 -20.61 0.49 19.08
C ALA A 247 -21.68 1.38 19.71
N PHE A 248 -21.66 1.57 21.02
CA PHE A 248 -22.59 2.46 21.72
C PHE A 248 -21.84 3.47 22.58
N SER A 249 -22.39 4.67 22.71
CA SER A 249 -21.88 5.73 23.61
C SER A 249 -22.60 5.75 24.95
N ASN A 250 -23.78 5.13 25.02
CA ASN A 250 -24.60 4.99 26.21
C ASN A 250 -25.33 3.64 26.20
N LEU A 251 -25.84 3.21 27.35
CA LEU A 251 -26.56 1.95 27.52
C LEU A 251 -28.05 2.05 27.16
N ASN A 252 -28.47 3.12 26.46
CA ASN A 252 -29.85 3.24 25.99
C ASN A 252 -30.01 2.49 24.67
N HIS A 253 -30.59 1.30 24.75
CA HIS A 253 -30.74 0.37 23.64
C HIS A 253 -32.09 0.59 22.95
N ASP A 254 -32.24 1.73 22.26
CA ASP A 254 -33.48 2.03 21.55
C ASP A 254 -33.82 0.93 20.53
N PHE A 255 -35.07 0.45 20.59
CA PHE A 255 -35.57 -0.63 19.75
C PHE A 255 -35.45 -0.29 18.25
N GLY A 256 -35.76 0.96 17.87
CA GLY A 256 -35.70 1.44 16.50
C GLY A 256 -34.27 1.45 15.97
N ILE A 257 -33.33 1.96 16.76
CA ILE A 257 -31.89 1.96 16.42
C ILE A 257 -31.37 0.54 16.24
N LEU A 258 -31.74 -0.40 17.12
CA LEU A 258 -31.30 -1.81 17.01
C LEU A 258 -31.87 -2.52 15.78
N LYS A 259 -33.15 -2.31 15.44
CA LYS A 259 -33.73 -2.82 14.19
C LYS A 259 -33.05 -2.21 12.97
N GLU A 260 -32.77 -0.92 12.98
CA GLU A 260 -32.08 -0.26 11.87
C GLU A 260 -30.63 -0.77 11.73
N ALA A 261 -29.91 -0.98 12.84
CA ALA A 261 -28.57 -1.56 12.85
C ALA A 261 -28.56 -2.99 12.28
N ALA A 262 -29.50 -3.85 12.70
CA ALA A 262 -29.65 -5.20 12.17
C ALA A 262 -29.90 -5.17 10.66
N LYS A 263 -30.84 -4.33 10.21
CA LYS A 263 -31.19 -4.17 8.79
C LYS A 263 -30.00 -3.72 7.94
N ILE A 264 -29.24 -2.73 8.42
CA ILE A 264 -28.04 -2.27 7.72
C ILE A 264 -27.00 -3.40 7.68
N SER A 265 -26.80 -4.11 8.80
CA SER A 265 -25.80 -5.18 8.91
C SER A 265 -26.07 -6.32 7.93
N VAL A 266 -27.30 -6.82 7.83
CA VAL A 266 -27.66 -7.89 6.88
C VAL A 266 -27.39 -7.47 5.43
N LYS A 267 -27.79 -6.23 5.05
CA LYS A 267 -27.53 -5.69 3.71
C LYS A 267 -26.04 -5.51 3.43
N LEU A 268 -25.30 -5.00 4.40
CA LEU A 268 -23.86 -4.80 4.28
C LEU A 268 -23.12 -6.14 4.15
N ILE A 269 -23.48 -7.13 4.96
CA ILE A 269 -22.92 -8.48 4.92
C ILE A 269 -23.15 -9.14 3.56
N THR A 270 -24.34 -8.99 2.97
CA THR A 270 -24.61 -9.49 1.61
C THR A 270 -23.62 -8.90 0.58
N LYS A 271 -23.34 -7.60 0.68
CA LYS A 271 -22.38 -6.90 -0.19
C LYS A 271 -20.94 -7.35 0.08
N LEU A 272 -20.54 -7.45 1.35
CA LEU A 272 -19.19 -7.86 1.75
C LEU A 272 -18.91 -9.32 1.42
N TYR A 273 -19.90 -10.21 1.54
CA TYR A 273 -19.78 -11.60 1.13
C TYR A 273 -19.45 -11.72 -0.36
N SER A 274 -20.12 -10.95 -1.22
CA SER A 274 -19.80 -10.90 -2.65
C SER A 274 -18.33 -10.51 -2.90
N GLN A 275 -17.80 -9.60 -2.08
CA GLN A 275 -16.38 -9.20 -2.16
C GLN A 275 -15.43 -10.29 -1.66
N LEU A 276 -15.74 -10.95 -0.54
CA LEU A 276 -14.97 -12.10 -0.03
C LEU A 276 -14.86 -13.22 -1.07
N GLN A 277 -15.90 -13.44 -1.87
CA GLN A 277 -15.88 -14.42 -2.95
C GLN A 277 -14.99 -13.99 -4.13
N SER A 278 -14.87 -12.68 -4.38
CA SER A 278 -14.11 -12.14 -5.52
C SER A 278 -12.65 -11.77 -5.21
N SER A 279 -12.29 -11.62 -3.93
CA SER A 279 -10.97 -11.13 -3.51
C SER A 279 -10.26 -12.16 -2.62
N PRO A 280 -9.30 -12.92 -3.16
CA PRO A 280 -8.59 -13.94 -2.38
C PRO A 280 -7.77 -13.33 -1.24
N GLU A 281 -7.31 -12.09 -1.39
CA GLU A 281 -6.49 -11.35 -0.43
C GLU A 281 -7.21 -10.98 0.87
N ILE A 282 -8.55 -10.97 0.86
CA ILE A 282 -9.36 -10.61 2.04
C ILE A 282 -9.85 -11.90 2.68
N ASP A 283 -9.44 -12.14 3.92
CA ASP A 283 -9.88 -13.31 4.68
C ASP A 283 -11.18 -13.05 5.45
N LEU A 284 -11.25 -11.87 6.06
CA LEU A 284 -12.37 -11.47 6.87
C LEU A 284 -12.57 -9.96 6.85
N PHE A 285 -13.77 -9.52 7.23
CA PHE A 285 -14.05 -8.13 7.54
C PHE A 285 -14.35 -7.96 9.03
N SER A 286 -13.77 -6.94 9.66
CA SER A 286 -14.27 -6.40 10.94
C SER A 286 -15.20 -5.22 10.66
N VAL A 287 -16.46 -5.35 11.06
CA VAL A 287 -17.52 -4.36 10.82
C VAL A 287 -17.97 -3.79 12.16
N ASN A 288 -17.88 -2.47 12.30
CA ASN A 288 -18.36 -1.77 13.49
C ASN A 288 -19.48 -0.79 13.09
N VAL A 289 -20.66 -0.96 13.68
CA VAL A 289 -21.85 -0.13 13.43
C VAL A 289 -22.11 0.76 14.65
N PRO A 290 -22.18 2.09 14.51
CA PRO A 290 -22.50 2.98 15.62
C PRO A 290 -24.01 2.97 15.90
N LEU A 291 -24.40 2.66 17.13
CA LEU A 291 -25.76 2.79 17.65
C LEU A 291 -26.03 4.25 18.02
N ALA A 292 -25.99 5.12 17.02
CA ALA A 292 -26.33 6.53 17.14
C ALA A 292 -27.76 6.79 16.64
N GLU A 293 -28.40 7.85 17.12
CA GLU A 293 -29.73 8.27 16.65
C GLU A 293 -29.73 8.63 15.14
N SER A 294 -28.58 9.04 14.62
CA SER A 294 -28.34 9.35 13.21
C SER A 294 -28.27 8.10 12.31
N LEU A 295 -28.21 6.90 12.89
CA LEU A 295 -28.09 5.64 12.15
C LEU A 295 -29.32 5.42 11.26
N LYS A 296 -29.12 5.41 9.94
CA LYS A 296 -30.18 5.18 8.97
C LYS A 296 -29.67 4.57 7.67
N LEU A 297 -30.36 3.52 7.21
CA LEU A 297 -30.06 2.88 5.94
C LEU A 297 -30.16 3.89 4.79
N GLY A 298 -29.12 3.92 3.97
CA GLY A 298 -29.02 4.83 2.81
C GLY A 298 -28.59 6.25 3.14
N LYS A 299 -28.40 6.61 4.43
CA LYS A 299 -27.88 7.91 4.85
C LYS A 299 -26.56 7.80 5.60
N THR A 300 -26.44 6.85 6.52
CA THR A 300 -25.19 6.62 7.26
C THR A 300 -24.10 6.20 6.29
N ARG A 301 -22.97 6.90 6.33
CA ARG A 301 -21.82 6.58 5.48
C ARG A 301 -21.13 5.32 5.99
N ILE A 302 -20.61 4.54 5.04
CA ILE A 302 -19.90 3.28 5.29
C ILE A 302 -18.52 3.43 4.67
N HIS A 303 -17.46 3.31 5.48
CA HIS A 303 -16.09 3.52 5.04
C HIS A 303 -15.25 2.27 5.25
N TYR A 304 -14.45 1.93 4.24
CA TYR A 304 -13.31 1.05 4.46
C TYR A 304 -12.25 1.80 5.26
N ALA A 305 -11.75 1.24 6.34
CA ALA A 305 -10.77 1.92 7.18
C ALA A 305 -9.72 0.96 7.75
N PRO A 306 -8.44 1.36 7.84
CA PRO A 306 -7.41 0.59 8.51
C PRO A 306 -7.58 0.63 10.04
N VAL A 307 -6.98 -0.34 10.72
CA VAL A 307 -7.00 -0.42 12.20
C VAL A 307 -6.16 0.71 12.81
N PHE A 308 -6.77 1.49 13.70
CA PHE A 308 -6.05 2.47 14.52
C PHE A 308 -5.02 1.79 15.44
N GLN A 309 -3.77 2.25 15.39
CA GLN A 309 -2.65 1.68 16.14
C GLN A 309 -2.45 2.43 17.47
N ASN A 310 -2.97 1.86 18.55
CA ASN A 310 -2.86 2.38 19.92
C ASN A 310 -2.26 1.33 20.87
N ARG A 311 -1.90 1.78 22.09
CA ARG A 311 -1.25 0.95 23.13
C ARG A 311 -1.92 1.16 24.48
N TRP A 312 -1.98 0.09 25.29
CA TRP A 312 -2.40 0.19 26.68
C TRP A 312 -1.23 0.65 27.55
N ALA A 313 -1.53 1.38 28.62
CA ALA A 313 -0.72 1.34 29.83
C ALA A 313 -1.01 0.03 30.60
N SER A 314 -0.77 -0.03 31.92
CA SER A 314 -1.25 -1.18 32.69
C SER A 314 -2.78 -1.25 32.66
N ILE A 315 -3.32 -2.42 32.37
CA ILE A 315 -4.77 -2.73 32.47
C ILE A 315 -5.15 -3.28 33.86
N TYR A 316 -4.19 -3.34 34.77
CA TYR A 316 -4.38 -3.72 36.17
C TYR A 316 -3.86 -2.64 37.11
N ALA A 317 -4.53 -2.49 38.26
CA ALA A 317 -4.11 -1.64 39.36
C ALA A 317 -3.92 -2.48 40.64
N PRO A 318 -2.94 -2.15 41.50
CA PRO A 318 -2.80 -2.84 42.77
C PRO A 318 -4.03 -2.62 43.66
N ALA A 319 -4.49 -3.66 44.34
CA ALA A 319 -5.48 -3.50 45.39
C ALA A 319 -4.88 -2.76 46.60
N GLN A 320 -5.72 -2.09 47.39
CA GLN A 320 -5.24 -1.32 48.55
C GLN A 320 -4.59 -2.19 49.63
N HIS A 321 -5.03 -3.45 49.76
CA HIS A 321 -4.56 -4.38 50.79
C HIS A 321 -4.25 -5.77 50.21
N PRO A 322 -3.25 -6.48 50.78
CA PRO A 322 -3.05 -7.89 50.51
C PRO A 322 -4.29 -8.73 50.87
N ASN A 323 -4.39 -9.95 50.33
CA ASN A 323 -5.43 -10.88 50.74
C ASN A 323 -5.20 -11.39 52.18
N ASP A 324 -6.12 -12.21 52.70
CA ASP A 324 -6.05 -12.78 54.06
C ASP A 324 -4.76 -13.58 54.33
N LYS A 325 -4.02 -13.97 53.30
CA LYS A 325 -2.74 -14.69 53.37
C LYS A 325 -1.52 -13.77 53.21
N GLY A 326 -1.71 -12.45 53.17
CA GLY A 326 -0.63 -11.46 52.98
C GLY A 326 -0.13 -11.33 51.53
N GLN A 327 -0.84 -11.88 50.54
CA GLN A 327 -0.41 -11.85 49.14
C GLN A 327 -0.90 -10.59 48.43
N LEU A 328 -0.05 -10.02 47.56
CA LEU A 328 -0.42 -8.89 46.70
C LEU A 328 -1.60 -9.25 45.80
N GLN A 329 -2.49 -8.27 45.57
CA GLN A 329 -3.67 -8.42 44.72
C GLN A 329 -3.68 -7.31 43.67
N PHE A 330 -4.21 -7.61 42.50
CA PHE A 330 -4.36 -6.68 41.39
C PHE A 330 -5.77 -6.76 40.82
N ASN A 331 -6.39 -5.60 40.60
CA ASN A 331 -7.74 -5.46 40.07
C ASN A 331 -7.69 -5.08 38.60
N TRP A 332 -8.63 -5.60 37.81
CA TRP A 332 -8.85 -5.15 36.43
C TRP A 332 -9.23 -3.66 36.43
N ALA A 333 -8.42 -2.84 35.75
CA ALA A 333 -8.54 -1.39 35.75
C ALA A 333 -8.01 -0.74 34.44
N PRO A 334 -8.53 -1.11 33.26
CA PRO A 334 -8.15 -0.47 32.01
C PRO A 334 -8.62 1.00 31.95
N ASP A 335 -7.78 1.89 31.44
CA ASP A 335 -8.15 3.30 31.24
C ASP A 335 -8.81 3.52 29.87
N PHE A 336 -10.11 3.22 29.80
CA PHE A 336 -10.92 3.46 28.60
C PHE A 336 -11.03 4.94 28.22
N LYS A 337 -10.91 5.86 29.19
CA LYS A 337 -10.96 7.31 28.92
C LYS A 337 -9.71 7.73 28.15
N GLN A 338 -8.55 7.18 28.50
CA GLN A 338 -7.32 7.44 27.77
C GLN A 338 -7.41 6.92 26.33
N VAL A 339 -7.91 5.69 26.13
CA VAL A 339 -8.10 5.14 24.78
C VAL A 339 -9.06 5.97 23.93
N TYR A 340 -10.15 6.47 24.53
CA TYR A 340 -11.05 7.39 23.84
C TYR A 340 -10.35 8.69 23.44
N LYS A 341 -9.56 9.29 24.35
CA LYS A 341 -8.77 10.49 24.07
C LYS A 341 -7.74 10.27 22.96
N ASP A 342 -7.10 9.10 22.91
CA ASP A 342 -6.15 8.77 21.85
C ASP A 342 -6.85 8.68 20.49
N GLY A 343 -8.04 8.07 20.43
CA GLY A 343 -8.86 8.09 19.22
C GLY A 343 -9.28 9.50 18.79
N LEU A 344 -9.57 10.40 19.75
CA LEU A 344 -9.89 11.80 19.43
C LEU A 344 -8.69 12.60 18.88
N ARG A 345 -7.46 12.25 19.29
CA ARG A 345 -6.21 12.85 18.77
C ARG A 345 -5.81 12.31 17.41
N ASP A 346 -6.29 11.12 17.04
CA ASP A 346 -6.00 10.51 15.74
C ASP A 346 -6.82 11.15 14.63
N HIS A 347 -6.20 12.02 13.83
CA HIS A 347 -6.85 12.66 12.69
C HIS A 347 -6.73 11.83 11.39
N ALA A 348 -6.05 10.69 11.42
CA ALA A 348 -5.96 9.82 10.26
C ALA A 348 -7.27 9.10 9.99
N HIS A 349 -7.45 8.65 8.75
CA HIS A 349 -8.58 7.81 8.37
C HIS A 349 -8.37 6.40 8.95
N THR A 350 -8.96 6.13 10.12
CA THR A 350 -8.89 4.84 10.82
C THR A 350 -10.28 4.37 11.23
N ASP A 351 -10.40 3.09 11.53
CA ASP A 351 -11.65 2.48 12.02
C ASP A 351 -12.22 3.20 13.25
N SER A 352 -11.34 3.60 14.17
CA SER A 352 -11.70 4.37 15.36
C SER A 352 -12.19 5.77 14.99
N ARG A 353 -11.53 6.45 14.04
CA ARG A 353 -11.96 7.78 13.57
C ARG A 353 -13.30 7.74 12.87
N VAL A 354 -13.54 6.76 12.00
CA VAL A 354 -14.83 6.57 11.30
C VAL A 354 -15.96 6.40 12.31
N LEU A 355 -15.79 5.55 13.32
CA LEU A 355 -16.80 5.36 14.36
C LEU A 355 -17.07 6.63 15.19
N LEU A 356 -16.03 7.40 15.50
CA LEU A 356 -16.18 8.67 16.22
C LEU A 356 -16.99 9.71 15.42
N ASN A 357 -17.04 9.58 14.10
CA ASN A 357 -17.86 10.40 13.22
C ASN A 357 -19.31 9.87 13.04
N GLU A 358 -19.72 8.87 13.84
CA GLU A 358 -21.01 8.18 13.73
C GLU A 358 -21.24 7.50 12.38
N GLU A 359 -20.15 7.02 11.76
CA GLU A 359 -20.16 6.28 10.50
C GLU A 359 -19.84 4.80 10.73
N ILE A 360 -20.17 3.95 9.76
CA ILE A 360 -19.89 2.51 9.84
C ILE A 360 -18.49 2.24 9.32
N SER A 361 -17.66 1.59 10.14
CA SER A 361 -16.32 1.16 9.75
C SER A 361 -16.33 -0.28 9.25
N VAL A 362 -15.64 -0.52 8.13
CA VAL A 362 -15.38 -1.84 7.56
C VAL A 362 -13.88 -2.02 7.36
N THR A 363 -13.28 -2.96 8.06
CA THR A 363 -11.83 -3.21 8.00
C THR A 363 -11.58 -4.55 7.30
N PRO A 364 -11.08 -4.56 6.05
CA PRO A 364 -10.61 -5.80 5.42
C PRO A 364 -9.35 -6.30 6.14
N MET A 365 -9.30 -7.59 6.46
CA MET A 365 -8.20 -8.19 7.23
C MET A 365 -7.73 -9.51 6.62
N LYS A 366 -6.49 -9.88 6.95
CA LYS A 366 -5.97 -11.24 6.83
C LYS A 366 -5.98 -11.90 8.21
N ALA A 367 -6.24 -13.19 8.29
CA ALA A 367 -6.22 -13.94 9.56
C ALA A 367 -4.78 -14.35 9.93
N ALA A 368 -3.90 -13.37 10.03
CA ALA A 368 -2.49 -13.57 10.33
C ALA A 368 -1.95 -12.41 11.18
N PHE A 369 -0.84 -12.64 11.86
CA PHE A 369 -0.08 -11.55 12.46
C PHE A 369 0.63 -10.74 11.37
N LYS A 370 0.77 -9.44 11.61
CA LYS A 370 1.55 -8.57 10.75
C LYS A 370 3.04 -8.90 10.90
N THR A 371 3.70 -9.29 9.81
CA THR A 371 5.14 -9.51 9.74
C THR A 371 5.90 -8.21 9.50
N ILE A 372 7.19 -8.19 9.83
CA ILE A 372 8.12 -7.13 9.47
C ILE A 372 8.99 -7.66 8.32
N ASP A 373 8.57 -7.37 7.10
CA ASP A 373 9.15 -7.99 5.90
C ASP A 373 10.64 -7.64 5.69
N THR A 374 11.14 -6.62 6.40
CA THR A 374 12.54 -6.20 6.34
C THR A 374 13.50 -7.05 7.17
N ILE A 375 13.02 -7.98 7.99
CA ILE A 375 13.87 -8.82 8.86
C ILE A 375 13.69 -10.29 8.45
N PHE A 376 14.67 -10.82 7.71
CA PHE A 376 14.72 -12.21 7.25
C PHE A 376 16.17 -12.72 7.24
N GLY A 377 16.39 -14.02 7.37
CA GLY A 377 17.72 -14.64 7.32
C GLY A 377 18.07 -15.49 8.54
N GLU A 378 19.28 -16.06 8.53
CA GLU A 378 19.81 -16.90 9.61
C GLU A 378 20.32 -16.05 10.79
N ILE A 379 20.05 -16.50 12.02
CA ILE A 379 20.63 -15.94 13.25
C ILE A 379 21.83 -16.80 13.62
N HIS A 380 23.04 -16.23 13.58
CA HIS A 380 24.26 -16.90 14.03
C HIS A 380 24.51 -16.61 15.52
N LEU A 381 24.66 -17.66 16.33
CA LEU A 381 25.00 -17.57 17.77
C LEU A 381 26.39 -18.18 17.99
N SER A 382 27.35 -17.41 18.53
CA SER A 382 28.70 -17.86 18.89
C SER A 382 28.81 -18.15 20.41
N PRO A 383 29.55 -19.20 20.83
CA PRO A 383 29.70 -19.57 22.24
C PRO A 383 30.76 -18.78 23.03
N SER A 384 31.39 -17.75 22.45
CA SER A 384 32.44 -16.94 23.10
C SER A 384 31.95 -15.53 23.42
N ASN A 385 31.93 -15.22 24.73
CA ASN A 385 31.77 -13.91 25.40
C ASN A 385 30.34 -13.35 25.65
N ASP A 386 29.71 -13.85 26.73
CA ASP A 386 28.68 -13.14 27.52
C ASP A 386 29.25 -11.96 28.36
N SER A 387 30.46 -11.46 28.08
CA SER A 387 31.08 -10.36 28.85
C SER A 387 31.94 -9.39 28.05
N GLU A 388 31.93 -9.47 26.73
CA GLU A 388 32.15 -8.27 25.94
C GLU A 388 30.75 -7.81 25.59
N LEU A 389 30.45 -6.53 25.82
CA LEU A 389 29.63 -5.83 24.86
C LEU A 389 30.34 -6.12 23.53
N GLU A 390 29.95 -7.20 22.86
CA GLU A 390 30.11 -7.26 21.43
C GLU A 390 29.37 -5.99 20.98
N GLU A 391 30.15 -4.93 20.80
CA GLU A 391 30.22 -4.20 19.55
C GLU A 391 30.31 -5.22 18.38
N SER A 392 29.34 -6.15 18.31
CA SER A 392 28.69 -6.48 17.08
C SER A 392 28.28 -5.11 16.59
N GLU A 393 29.05 -4.67 15.60
CA GLU A 393 28.76 -3.50 14.84
C GLU A 393 27.23 -3.45 14.74
N THR A 394 26.66 -2.44 15.38
CA THR A 394 25.65 -1.71 14.67
C THR A 394 26.33 -1.34 13.35
N LYS A 395 26.24 -2.25 12.37
CA LYS A 395 25.81 -1.86 11.05
C LYS A 395 24.42 -1.23 11.28
N THR A 396 24.44 -0.02 11.88
CA THR A 396 23.90 1.15 11.25
C THR A 396 23.81 0.79 9.79
N LYS A 397 22.58 0.64 9.28
CA LYS A 397 22.37 0.52 7.85
C LYS A 397 23.06 1.74 7.26
N THR A 398 24.33 1.58 6.90
CA THR A 398 25.12 2.59 6.24
C THR A 398 24.64 2.46 4.82
N ASN A 399 23.55 3.17 4.57
CA ASN A 399 23.04 3.33 3.24
C ASN A 399 24.21 3.82 2.38
N THR A 400 24.30 3.28 1.17
CA THR A 400 25.40 3.59 0.28
C THR A 400 24.97 4.73 -0.62
N PHE A 401 25.79 5.77 -0.71
CA PHE A 401 25.68 6.77 -1.75
C PHE A 401 26.67 6.37 -2.84
N LEU A 402 26.14 5.80 -3.92
CA LEU A 402 26.91 5.52 -5.13
C LEU A 402 26.86 6.78 -5.99
N ILE A 403 28.02 7.34 -6.31
CA ILE A 403 28.14 8.49 -7.19
C ILE A 403 29.13 8.17 -8.31
N THR A 404 28.66 8.09 -9.55
CA THR A 404 29.53 7.82 -10.71
C THR A 404 29.99 9.10 -11.39
N ILE A 405 29.47 10.26 -10.96
CA ILE A 405 29.99 11.56 -11.37
C ILE A 405 31.48 11.65 -11.00
N PRO A 406 32.37 12.11 -11.91
CA PRO A 406 33.79 12.27 -11.64
C PRO A 406 34.06 13.17 -10.42
N LYS A 407 35.13 12.89 -9.68
CA LYS A 407 35.50 13.63 -8.45
C LYS A 407 35.86 15.09 -8.74
N GLU A 408 36.26 15.36 -9.97
CA GLU A 408 36.67 16.63 -10.53
C GLU A 408 35.45 17.51 -10.88
N SER A 409 34.26 16.91 -11.00
CA SER A 409 33.04 17.64 -11.28
C SER A 409 32.70 18.62 -10.15
N TYR A 410 32.28 19.84 -10.52
CA TYR A 410 31.78 20.83 -9.58
C TYR A 410 30.56 20.33 -8.77
N LEU A 411 29.87 19.29 -9.24
CA LEU A 411 28.73 18.66 -8.57
C LEU A 411 29.13 17.65 -7.50
N TYR A 412 30.31 17.04 -7.61
CA TYR A 412 30.69 15.91 -6.76
C TYR A 412 30.75 16.30 -5.28
N LYS A 413 31.49 17.35 -4.95
CA LYS A 413 31.69 17.79 -3.57
C LYS A 413 30.38 18.27 -2.90
N PRO A 414 29.55 19.12 -3.53
CA PRO A 414 28.24 19.49 -2.99
C PRO A 414 27.29 18.31 -2.75
N LEU A 415 27.40 17.24 -3.55
CA LEU A 415 26.58 16.04 -3.40
C LEU A 415 27.14 15.08 -2.35
N VAL A 416 28.45 14.93 -2.22
CA VAL A 416 29.06 13.99 -1.27
C VAL A 416 29.06 14.51 0.16
N GLU A 417 29.26 15.82 0.37
CA GLU A 417 29.35 16.40 1.72
C GLU A 417 28.10 16.16 2.60
N PRO A 418 26.86 16.35 2.12
CA PRO A 418 25.66 16.07 2.90
C PRO A 418 25.52 14.59 3.26
N PHE A 419 25.80 13.69 2.31
CA PHE A 419 25.69 12.24 2.54
C PHE A 419 26.77 11.73 3.50
N THR A 420 27.95 12.35 3.48
CA THR A 420 29.01 12.10 4.47
C THR A 420 28.56 12.52 5.87
N LYS A 421 27.92 13.70 6.02
CA LYS A 421 27.34 14.17 7.31
C LYS A 421 26.19 13.28 7.80
N LEU A 422 25.47 12.63 6.89
CA LEU A 422 24.40 11.68 7.18
C LEU A 422 24.88 10.23 7.39
N ASN A 423 26.20 10.01 7.45
CA ASN A 423 26.83 8.72 7.72
C ASN A 423 26.56 7.65 6.63
N TYR A 424 26.48 8.05 5.37
CA TYR A 424 26.40 7.13 4.22
C TYR A 424 27.80 6.59 3.84
N LYS A 425 27.86 5.34 3.35
CA LYS A 425 29.06 4.82 2.68
C LYS A 425 29.13 5.45 1.29
N ILE A 426 30.11 6.30 1.04
CA ILE A 426 30.32 6.91 -0.29
C ILE A 426 31.16 5.95 -1.14
N THR A 427 30.70 5.64 -2.34
CA THR A 427 31.44 4.80 -3.29
C THR A 427 31.25 5.32 -4.72
N THR A 428 32.22 5.05 -5.58
CA THR A 428 32.14 5.27 -7.03
C THR A 428 32.11 3.93 -7.78
N ASP A 429 32.10 2.81 -7.06
CA ASP A 429 32.12 1.46 -7.64
C ASP A 429 30.70 0.94 -7.88
N SER A 430 30.31 0.87 -9.15
CA SER A 430 28.99 0.37 -9.58
C SER A 430 28.79 -1.12 -9.30
N GLN A 431 29.84 -1.90 -9.04
CA GLN A 431 29.70 -3.32 -8.67
C GLN A 431 28.98 -3.49 -7.33
N GLU A 432 28.99 -2.49 -6.46
CA GLU A 432 28.28 -2.52 -5.16
C GLU A 432 26.76 -2.71 -5.32
N ILE A 433 26.19 -2.38 -6.49
CA ILE A 433 24.76 -2.58 -6.81
C ILE A 433 24.35 -4.04 -6.65
N HIS A 434 25.20 -4.98 -7.08
CA HIS A 434 24.90 -6.41 -7.06
C HIS A 434 25.37 -7.13 -5.78
N HIS A 435 26.30 -6.53 -5.04
CA HIS A 435 26.94 -7.16 -3.88
C HIS A 435 26.35 -6.68 -2.54
N SER A 436 25.74 -5.50 -2.49
CA SER A 436 25.25 -4.91 -1.25
C SER A 436 23.81 -5.32 -0.94
N LYS A 437 23.56 -5.70 0.31
CA LYS A 437 22.21 -5.92 0.85
C LYS A 437 21.58 -4.65 1.44
N ASN A 438 22.31 -3.54 1.46
CA ASN A 438 21.87 -2.26 2.02
C ASN A 438 21.17 -1.40 0.95
N ALA A 439 20.42 -0.39 1.39
CA ALA A 439 19.86 0.60 0.48
C ALA A 439 20.98 1.40 -0.21
N ILE A 440 20.95 1.44 -1.54
CA ILE A 440 21.87 2.21 -2.37
C ILE A 440 21.09 3.34 -3.00
N PHE A 441 21.51 4.58 -2.77
CA PHE A 441 21.08 5.71 -3.56
C PHE A 441 22.17 6.01 -4.58
N HIS A 442 21.88 5.80 -5.87
CA HIS A 442 22.81 6.03 -6.96
C HIS A 442 22.49 7.36 -7.65
N TYR A 443 23.46 8.27 -7.68
CA TYR A 443 23.42 9.51 -8.45
C TYR A 443 24.56 9.53 -9.48
N GLY A 444 24.21 9.52 -10.76
CA GLY A 444 25.17 9.36 -11.86
C GLY A 444 24.64 9.92 -13.16
N GLU A 445 25.44 9.79 -14.22
CA GLU A 445 24.94 10.02 -15.58
C GLU A 445 23.95 8.93 -15.98
N TYR A 446 23.14 9.19 -17.01
CA TYR A 446 22.06 8.27 -17.40
C TYR A 446 22.61 6.90 -17.81
N GLU A 447 23.76 6.93 -18.48
CA GLU A 447 24.51 5.83 -19.03
C GLU A 447 25.12 4.95 -17.94
N ASP A 448 25.40 5.52 -16.77
CA ASP A 448 25.96 4.81 -15.63
C ASP A 448 24.91 4.12 -14.76
N ILE A 449 23.64 4.52 -14.89
CA ILE A 449 22.55 4.03 -14.05
C ILE A 449 22.10 2.66 -14.54
N ASP A 450 22.23 1.66 -13.66
CA ASP A 450 21.66 0.33 -13.87
C ASP A 450 20.12 0.36 -13.75
N ILE A 451 19.44 0.56 -14.87
CA ILE A 451 17.97 0.65 -14.94
C ILE A 451 17.32 -0.70 -14.60
N ASP A 452 17.96 -1.82 -14.94
CA ASP A 452 17.41 -3.16 -14.71
C ASP A 452 17.31 -3.47 -13.21
N SER A 453 18.22 -2.90 -12.41
CA SER A 453 18.22 -3.05 -10.95
C SER A 453 17.16 -2.21 -10.20
N ILE A 454 16.43 -1.30 -10.84
CA ILE A 454 15.39 -0.45 -10.18
C ILE A 454 14.23 -1.29 -9.59
N GLY A 455 13.98 -2.48 -10.13
CA GLY A 455 12.98 -3.41 -9.60
C GLY A 455 13.35 -3.99 -8.22
N ASN A 456 14.62 -3.87 -7.81
CA ASN A 456 15.08 -4.33 -6.50
C ASN A 456 14.78 -3.26 -5.45
N GLY A 457 14.00 -3.60 -4.42
CA GLY A 457 13.58 -2.66 -3.36
C GLY A 457 14.70 -2.04 -2.50
N ASN A 458 15.96 -2.30 -2.84
CA ASN A 458 17.15 -1.77 -2.17
C ASN A 458 17.98 -0.82 -3.07
N TYR A 459 17.62 -0.61 -4.33
CA TYR A 459 18.34 0.28 -5.24
C TYR A 459 17.46 1.45 -5.65
N PHE A 460 17.92 2.66 -5.36
CA PHE A 460 17.19 3.90 -5.51
C PHE A 460 17.97 4.85 -6.39
N ILE A 461 17.25 5.53 -7.28
CA ILE A 461 17.80 6.57 -8.14
C ILE A 461 16.89 7.80 -8.07
N PRO A 462 17.39 9.00 -8.41
CA PRO A 462 16.53 10.17 -8.58
C PRO A 462 15.38 9.88 -9.54
N SER A 463 14.15 10.26 -9.18
CA SER A 463 12.99 10.12 -10.07
C SER A 463 13.11 10.97 -11.34
N TYR A 464 13.99 11.99 -11.32
CA TYR A 464 14.33 12.84 -12.43
C TYR A 464 15.71 12.46 -12.98
N ILE A 465 15.77 11.30 -13.64
CA ILE A 465 16.97 10.79 -14.31
C ILE A 465 17.29 11.60 -15.58
N TYR A 466 16.26 12.23 -16.15
CA TYR A 466 16.37 12.92 -17.43
C TYR A 466 16.88 14.36 -17.26
N ARG A 467 18.06 14.64 -17.80
CA ARG A 467 18.52 15.98 -18.22
C ARG A 467 17.42 16.72 -19.02
N LYS A 468 16.53 15.97 -19.70
CA LYS A 468 15.38 16.47 -20.47
C LYS A 468 14.18 16.98 -19.66
N ALA A 469 14.10 16.81 -18.34
CA ALA A 469 12.99 17.35 -17.54
C ALA A 469 12.99 18.90 -17.54
N LEU A 470 14.18 19.52 -17.52
CA LEU A 470 14.35 20.96 -17.71
C LEU A 470 14.04 21.40 -19.15
N ILE A 471 14.28 20.53 -20.13
CA ILE A 471 14.05 20.78 -21.56
C ILE A 471 12.55 20.80 -21.90
N ARG A 472 11.70 20.09 -21.13
CA ARG A 472 10.24 20.09 -21.30
C ARG A 472 9.51 21.20 -20.53
N LYS A 473 10.22 22.16 -19.92
CA LYS A 473 9.59 23.30 -19.24
C LYS A 473 8.67 24.10 -20.15
N HIS A 474 8.97 24.22 -21.44
CA HIS A 474 8.09 24.86 -22.42
C HIS A 474 6.75 24.13 -22.57
N TYR A 475 6.74 22.80 -22.68
CA TYR A 475 5.51 22.00 -22.72
C TYR A 475 4.74 22.06 -21.39
N LEU A 476 5.43 22.06 -20.26
CA LEU A 476 4.79 22.17 -18.95
C LEU A 476 4.11 23.53 -18.79
N ALA A 477 4.81 24.61 -19.15
CA ALA A 477 4.29 25.96 -19.16
C ALA A 477 3.02 26.06 -20.03
N ASN A 478 3.08 25.55 -21.27
CA ASN A 478 1.93 25.58 -22.17
C ASN A 478 0.76 24.73 -21.66
N THR A 479 1.04 23.56 -21.09
CA THR A 479 0.03 22.69 -20.49
C THR A 479 -0.68 23.36 -19.32
N ILE A 480 0.08 24.04 -18.44
CA ILE A 480 -0.47 24.77 -17.30
C ILE A 480 -1.29 25.95 -17.78
N HIS A 481 -0.81 26.71 -18.78
CA HIS A 481 -1.54 27.84 -19.36
C HIS A 481 -2.91 27.40 -19.91
N HIS A 482 -2.94 26.38 -20.78
CA HIS A 482 -4.18 25.82 -21.32
C HIS A 482 -5.11 25.27 -20.24
N TYR A 483 -4.55 24.66 -19.19
CA TYR A 483 -5.33 24.15 -18.08
C TYR A 483 -5.95 25.27 -17.24
N VAL A 484 -5.18 26.32 -16.91
CA VAL A 484 -5.63 27.48 -16.14
C VAL A 484 -6.66 28.29 -16.90
N ALA A 485 -6.52 28.47 -18.22
CA ALA A 485 -7.52 29.12 -19.07
C ALA A 485 -8.90 28.44 -18.97
N LYS A 486 -8.92 27.10 -18.86
CA LYS A 486 -10.15 26.31 -18.67
C LYS A 486 -10.57 26.19 -17.20
N ASN A 487 -9.64 26.36 -16.26
CA ASN A 487 -9.83 26.16 -14.82
C ASN A 487 -9.23 27.32 -14.01
N PRO A 488 -9.79 28.54 -14.10
CA PRO A 488 -9.18 29.74 -13.52
C PRO A 488 -9.08 29.75 -11.99
N LYS A 489 -9.89 28.91 -11.31
CA LYS A 489 -9.85 28.72 -9.85
C LYS A 489 -8.79 27.71 -9.38
N SER A 490 -8.06 27.08 -10.31
CA SER A 490 -7.00 26.12 -9.98
C SER A 490 -5.92 26.79 -9.14
N ILE A 491 -5.33 26.05 -8.20
CA ILE A 491 -4.15 26.51 -7.45
C ILE A 491 -2.97 26.83 -8.37
N LEU A 492 -2.93 26.21 -9.56
CA LEU A 492 -1.89 26.41 -10.56
C LEU A 492 -1.86 27.85 -11.11
N SER A 493 -2.95 28.62 -11.01
CA SER A 493 -2.95 30.03 -11.41
C SER A 493 -2.12 30.93 -10.49
N ARG A 494 -1.76 30.45 -9.29
CA ARG A 494 -0.95 31.19 -8.30
C ARG A 494 0.33 30.46 -7.88
N ALA A 495 0.42 29.16 -8.14
CA ALA A 495 1.53 28.32 -7.69
C ALA A 495 2.61 28.09 -8.77
N PHE A 496 2.35 28.50 -10.02
CA PHE A 496 3.31 28.40 -11.10
C PHE A 496 3.80 29.81 -11.48
N PRO A 497 5.12 30.06 -11.59
CA PRO A 497 5.65 31.37 -11.95
C PRO A 497 5.18 31.83 -13.33
N GLU A 498 5.10 33.16 -13.50
CA GLU A 498 4.87 33.75 -14.80
C GLU A 498 5.99 33.36 -15.76
N ASN A 499 5.57 33.03 -16.98
CA ASN A 499 6.44 32.58 -18.04
C ASN A 499 5.93 33.15 -19.36
N TYR A 500 6.87 33.44 -20.25
CA TYR A 500 6.61 34.00 -21.55
C TYR A 500 7.32 33.15 -22.60
N GLN A 501 6.63 32.91 -23.71
CA GLN A 501 7.17 32.21 -24.86
C GLN A 501 7.52 33.25 -25.91
N LEU A 502 8.76 33.21 -26.39
CA LEU A 502 9.20 34.03 -27.52
C LEU A 502 9.47 33.10 -28.70
N GLU A 503 8.82 33.36 -29.82
CA GLU A 503 9.16 32.78 -31.12
C GLU A 503 10.05 33.80 -31.82
N LEU A 504 11.27 33.37 -32.13
CA LEU A 504 12.32 34.20 -32.69
C LEU A 504 13.12 33.30 -33.63
N ASP A 505 13.28 33.74 -34.87
CA ASP A 505 14.03 33.04 -35.91
C ASP A 505 15.49 33.53 -35.99
N TYR A 506 15.72 34.84 -35.78
CA TYR A 506 17.05 35.48 -35.71
C TYR A 506 17.05 36.59 -34.64
N ALA A 507 18.20 36.91 -34.03
CA ALA A 507 18.30 37.91 -32.96
C ALA A 507 17.83 39.30 -33.38
N GLU A 508 17.94 39.64 -34.67
CA GLU A 508 17.45 40.91 -35.22
C GLU A 508 15.93 41.11 -35.10
N PHE A 509 15.15 40.02 -35.00
CA PHE A 509 13.69 40.07 -34.85
C PHE A 509 13.21 40.12 -33.40
N LEU A 510 14.11 40.30 -32.42
CA LEU A 510 13.73 40.29 -31.00
C LEU A 510 12.73 41.39 -30.65
N ASP A 511 12.83 42.56 -31.28
CA ASP A 511 11.92 43.67 -31.02
C ASP A 511 10.49 43.33 -31.44
N ASP A 512 10.32 42.66 -32.58
CA ASP A 512 9.01 42.19 -33.09
C ASP A 512 8.43 41.10 -32.17
N SER A 513 9.24 40.13 -31.74
CA SER A 513 8.81 39.09 -30.80
C SER A 513 8.42 39.65 -29.42
N LEU A 514 9.10 40.71 -28.96
CA LEU A 514 8.77 41.41 -27.72
C LEU A 514 7.50 42.27 -27.83
N ASP A 515 7.16 42.76 -29.03
CA ASP A 515 5.90 43.44 -29.28
C ASP A 515 4.71 42.47 -29.21
N GLU A 516 4.86 41.24 -29.68
CA GLU A 516 3.86 40.18 -29.48
C GLU A 516 3.72 39.80 -28.00
N ALA A 517 4.83 39.82 -27.26
CA ALA A 517 4.89 39.58 -25.82
C ALA A 517 4.96 40.88 -25.00
N TYR A 518 4.11 41.87 -25.30
CA TYR A 518 4.12 43.20 -24.67
C TYR A 518 4.20 43.18 -23.12
N GLU A 519 3.53 42.22 -22.47
CA GLU A 519 3.58 42.06 -21.01
C GLU A 519 4.99 41.75 -20.49
N LEU A 520 5.75 40.92 -21.22
CA LEU A 520 7.15 40.63 -20.91
C LEU A 520 8.01 41.89 -21.08
N ARG A 521 7.81 42.64 -22.18
CA ARG A 521 8.53 43.88 -22.48
C ARG A 521 8.35 44.90 -21.36
N ASP A 522 7.11 45.12 -20.92
CA ASP A 522 6.79 46.01 -19.79
C ASP A 522 7.41 45.51 -18.48
N ALA A 523 7.40 44.20 -18.23
CA ALA A 523 7.96 43.61 -17.02
C ALA A 523 9.49 43.69 -16.95
N ILE A 524 10.21 43.49 -18.06
CA ILE A 524 11.66 43.68 -18.14
C ILE A 524 12.02 45.17 -18.00
N ASN A 525 11.29 46.07 -18.65
CA ASN A 525 11.54 47.51 -18.59
C ASN A 525 11.36 48.12 -17.19
N LYS A 526 10.49 47.53 -16.35
CA LYS A 526 10.38 47.92 -14.92
C LYS A 526 11.67 47.63 -14.15
N GLY A 527 12.48 46.66 -14.59
CA GLY A 527 13.79 46.35 -14.00
C GLY A 527 13.75 45.69 -12.62
N ASP A 528 12.56 45.39 -12.10
CA ASP A 528 12.36 44.89 -10.73
C ASP A 528 12.63 43.38 -10.56
N SER A 529 12.86 42.66 -11.66
CA SER A 529 12.84 41.20 -11.70
C SER A 529 14.02 40.60 -12.44
N LEU A 530 14.44 39.41 -11.98
CA LEU A 530 15.46 38.58 -12.63
C LEU A 530 14.75 37.52 -13.47
N TRP A 531 15.21 37.36 -14.71
CA TRP A 531 14.61 36.47 -15.69
C TRP A 531 15.60 35.39 -16.09
N ILE A 532 15.08 34.17 -16.21
CA ILE A 532 15.83 33.01 -16.70
C ILE A 532 15.39 32.73 -18.13
N VAL A 533 16.31 32.84 -19.09
CA VAL A 533 16.08 32.57 -20.51
C VAL A 533 16.56 31.15 -20.84
N LYS A 534 15.72 30.37 -21.52
CA LYS A 534 16.05 29.00 -21.93
C LYS A 534 15.64 28.76 -23.40
N PRO A 535 16.57 28.30 -24.26
CA PRO A 535 16.24 27.82 -25.61
C PRO A 535 15.35 26.57 -25.61
N SER A 536 14.52 26.43 -26.65
CA SER A 536 13.72 25.22 -26.91
C SER A 536 14.59 24.06 -27.41
N MET A 537 13.96 22.91 -27.72
CA MET A 537 14.68 21.69 -28.11
C MET A 537 15.46 21.79 -29.43
N SER A 538 15.15 22.77 -30.28
CA SER A 538 15.77 22.93 -31.60
C SER A 538 17.25 23.33 -31.50
N ASP A 539 17.60 24.20 -30.53
CA ASP A 539 18.91 24.88 -30.50
C ASP A 539 19.91 24.21 -29.57
N LYS A 540 19.96 22.86 -29.64
CA LYS A 540 21.00 21.97 -29.05
C LYS A 540 21.59 22.36 -27.68
N GLY A 541 20.80 22.93 -26.77
CA GLY A 541 21.20 23.09 -25.38
C GLY A 541 22.29 24.12 -25.09
N GLN A 542 22.30 25.25 -25.80
CA GLN A 542 23.17 26.43 -25.60
C GLN A 542 23.01 27.16 -24.24
N GLY A 543 22.86 26.43 -23.14
CA GLY A 543 22.93 26.99 -21.79
C GLY A 543 21.62 27.56 -21.24
N ILE A 544 21.75 28.38 -20.19
CA ILE A 544 20.68 29.12 -19.51
C ILE A 544 21.17 30.56 -19.35
N GLY A 545 20.40 31.53 -19.85
CA GLY A 545 20.68 32.96 -19.66
C GLY A 545 20.02 33.48 -18.39
N ILE A 546 20.69 34.42 -17.71
CA ILE A 546 20.10 35.19 -16.61
C ILE A 546 20.15 36.67 -17.00
N ILE A 547 18.98 37.29 -17.16
CA ILE A 547 18.86 38.67 -17.68
C ILE A 547 17.97 39.53 -16.78
N ARG A 548 18.21 40.83 -16.80
CA ARG A 548 17.38 41.87 -16.15
C ARG A 548 16.93 42.96 -17.12
N THR A 549 17.68 43.19 -18.19
CA THR A 549 17.40 44.25 -19.18
C THR A 549 17.17 43.66 -20.55
N ILE A 550 16.50 44.42 -21.43
CA ILE A 550 16.33 44.04 -22.83
C ILE A 550 17.69 43.94 -23.53
N ASP A 551 18.63 44.85 -23.23
CA ASP A 551 19.99 44.78 -23.81
C ASP A 551 20.71 43.48 -23.47
N GLN A 552 20.52 42.95 -22.25
CA GLN A 552 21.08 41.65 -21.85
C GLN A 552 20.38 40.48 -22.55
N LEU A 553 19.08 40.61 -22.84
CA LEU A 553 18.35 39.63 -23.61
C LEU A 553 18.79 39.64 -25.08
N GLN A 554 18.98 40.82 -25.67
CA GLN A 554 19.53 40.99 -27.02
C GLN A 554 20.94 40.40 -27.11
N THR A 555 21.85 40.78 -26.20
CA THR A 555 23.22 40.23 -26.16
C THR A 555 23.23 38.70 -26.04
N PHE A 556 22.26 38.14 -25.30
CA PHE A 556 22.13 36.69 -25.16
C PHE A 556 21.69 36.03 -26.48
N PHE A 557 20.81 36.66 -27.26
CA PHE A 557 20.43 36.15 -28.58
C PHE A 557 21.51 36.39 -29.64
N ASP A 558 22.14 37.56 -29.63
CA ASP A 558 23.26 37.89 -30.53
C ASP A 558 24.44 36.92 -30.33
N SER A 559 24.65 36.42 -29.10
CA SER A 559 25.69 35.41 -28.84
C SER A 559 25.45 34.08 -29.53
N PHE A 560 24.22 33.80 -29.99
CA PHE A 560 23.91 32.60 -30.75
C PHE A 560 24.05 32.80 -32.25
N ASP A 561 23.71 33.99 -32.77
CA ASP A 561 23.87 34.30 -34.19
C ASP A 561 25.36 34.43 -34.58
N ASN A 562 26.23 34.89 -33.67
CA ASN A 562 27.69 34.97 -33.94
C ASN A 562 28.39 33.61 -33.95
N ASP A 563 27.85 32.60 -33.26
CA ASP A 563 28.41 31.23 -33.28
C ASP A 563 28.15 30.54 -34.63
N ASP A 564 27.13 30.99 -35.39
CA ASP A 564 26.83 30.49 -36.73
C ASP A 564 27.65 31.22 -37.83
N GLU A 565 28.07 32.48 -37.62
CA GLU A 565 28.94 33.22 -38.56
C GLU A 565 30.43 32.78 -38.51
N GLU A 566 30.94 32.26 -37.39
CA GLU A 566 32.29 31.65 -37.33
C GLU A 566 32.35 30.26 -38.00
N GLY A 567 31.21 29.70 -38.43
CA GLY A 567 31.11 28.44 -39.16
C GLY A 567 31.22 28.55 -40.69
N GLU A 568 31.01 29.72 -41.28
CA GLU A 568 31.01 29.90 -42.74
C GLU A 568 32.37 30.35 -43.33
N GLU A 569 33.37 30.71 -42.51
CA GLU A 569 34.74 31.00 -43.00
C GLU A 569 35.68 29.77 -42.96
N GLY A 570 35.18 28.59 -42.56
CA GLY A 570 35.92 27.32 -42.52
C GLY A 570 35.46 26.26 -43.52
N GLU A 571 34.28 26.41 -44.13
CA GLU A 571 33.73 25.43 -45.09
C GLU A 571 34.09 25.74 -46.55
N GLY A 572 34.79 26.86 -46.82
CA GLY A 572 35.27 27.22 -48.16
C GLY A 572 36.70 26.79 -48.51
N GLU A 573 37.49 26.31 -47.52
CA GLU A 573 38.83 25.75 -47.76
C GLU A 573 38.82 24.20 -47.72
N GLU A 574 37.81 23.57 -47.09
CA GLU A 574 37.66 22.10 -47.10
C GLU A 574 36.94 21.59 -48.37
N GLU A 575 36.11 22.39 -49.07
CA GLU A 575 35.55 22.02 -50.38
C GLU A 575 36.53 22.23 -51.57
N GLU A 576 37.53 23.13 -51.46
CA GLU A 576 38.60 23.25 -52.48
C GLU A 576 39.70 22.18 -52.30
N GLU A 577 39.95 21.69 -51.08
CA GLU A 577 40.87 20.57 -50.84
C GLU A 577 40.22 19.19 -51.16
N GLU A 578 38.90 19.03 -51.03
CA GLU A 578 38.21 17.79 -51.47
C GLU A 578 37.97 17.72 -53.00
N GLU A 579 37.86 18.85 -53.73
CA GLU A 579 37.83 18.84 -55.21
C GLU A 579 39.23 18.67 -55.85
N GLU A 580 40.32 19.12 -55.22
CA GLU A 580 41.69 18.86 -55.70
C GLU A 580 42.16 17.42 -55.40
N GLU A 581 41.70 16.78 -54.31
CA GLU A 581 41.99 15.36 -54.03
C GLU A 581 41.14 14.39 -54.88
N GLU A 582 39.94 14.76 -55.32
CA GLU A 582 39.15 13.95 -56.28
C GLU A 582 39.65 14.08 -57.74
N GLU A 583 40.27 15.20 -58.16
CA GLU A 583 40.93 15.30 -59.49
C GLU A 583 42.31 14.60 -59.53
N GLU A 584 43.05 14.51 -58.43
CA GLU A 584 44.30 13.73 -58.36
C GLU A 584 44.07 12.19 -58.28
N GLU A 585 42.96 11.72 -57.69
CA GLU A 585 42.59 10.29 -57.73
C GLU A 585 42.00 9.85 -59.09
N GLU A 586 41.36 10.74 -59.87
CA GLU A 586 40.92 10.41 -61.25
C GLU A 586 42.07 10.48 -62.29
N GLU A 587 43.12 11.30 -62.09
CA GLU A 587 44.31 11.27 -62.97
C GLU A 587 45.25 10.08 -62.68
N GLU A 588 45.29 9.53 -61.46
CA GLU A 588 46.05 8.30 -61.17
C GLU A 588 45.34 7.00 -61.64
N GLU A 589 44.00 7.00 -61.81
CA GLU A 589 43.28 5.86 -62.40
C GLU A 589 43.29 5.83 -63.94
N GLU A 590 43.54 6.95 -64.65
CA GLU A 590 43.73 6.96 -66.11
C GLU A 590 45.17 6.64 -66.58
N GLU A 591 46.20 6.67 -65.69
CA GLU A 591 47.57 6.20 -66.02
C GLU A 591 47.79 4.68 -65.77
N GLU A 592 46.83 3.94 -65.21
CA GLU A 592 46.88 2.47 -65.09
C GLU A 592 46.07 1.69 -66.16
N GLU A 593 45.40 2.36 -67.13
CA GLU A 593 44.75 1.72 -68.30
C GLU A 593 45.28 2.13 -69.71
N GLU A 594 46.54 2.57 -69.86
CA GLU A 594 47.29 2.55 -71.15
C GLU A 594 48.60 1.72 -71.15
#